data_AF-A0A2A4XN26-F1
#
_entry.id   AF-A0A2A4XN26-F1
#
_cell.length_a   1.000
_cell.length_b   1.000
_cell.length_c   1.000
_cell.angle_alpha   90.00
_cell.angle_beta   90.00
_cell.angle_gamma   90.00
#
_symmetry.space_group_name_H-M   'P 1'
#
loop_
_entity.id
_entity.type
_entity.pdbx_description
1 polymer ?
#
loop_
_entity_poly.entity_id
_entity_poly.type
_entity_poly.pdbx_seq_one_letter_code
_entity_poly.pdbx_strand_id
1 'polypeptide(L)'
;MILLKHTILTLCVLLSLPIVSLADTISDDEQTLRAIAIAATVEDLIRTVRLQYTRIVVNKLEKEGTGSALHFNKRGYVPLPAQFIRSIGNVKRGKSNSNSNSLPEHQFSLRSHWNINTSQGLQDAFERNGWKFLIAQQDRHMETEKSLRYLTWKPYIKVENTPSGKILRYMNADIASSISCVKCHNKYEKTKTIMSYRRINGTTRTKEFKLYDLVGSIAI
;
A
#
# COMPACT_ATOMS: atom_id res chain seq x y z
N MET A 1 -10.07 -54.83 54.61
CA MET A 1 -9.10 -54.77 53.50
C MET A 1 -9.71 -54.12 52.24
N ILE A 2 -10.35 -52.93 52.36
CA ILE A 2 -11.13 -52.31 51.27
C ILE A 2 -10.83 -50.81 51.06
N LEU A 3 -10.39 -50.06 52.08
CA LEU A 3 -10.23 -48.60 51.98
C LEU A 3 -8.97 -48.08 51.24
N LEU A 4 -8.07 -48.94 50.75
CA LEU A 4 -6.79 -48.52 50.16
C LEU A 4 -6.78 -48.54 48.61
N LYS A 5 -7.93 -48.34 47.95
CA LYS A 5 -8.06 -48.36 46.48
C LYS A 5 -8.67 -47.09 45.84
N HIS A 6 -8.99 -46.06 46.62
CA HIS A 6 -9.69 -44.86 46.10
C HIS A 6 -8.87 -43.57 46.11
N THR A 7 -7.66 -43.54 46.69
CA THR A 7 -6.78 -42.37 46.69
C THR A 7 -5.82 -42.29 45.49
N ILE A 8 -5.71 -43.32 44.66
CA ILE A 8 -4.80 -43.35 43.50
C ILE A 8 -5.51 -42.91 42.19
N LEU A 9 -6.84 -43.05 42.12
CA LEU A 9 -7.59 -42.79 40.87
C LEU A 9 -7.95 -41.30 40.65
N THR A 10 -7.77 -40.45 41.65
CA THR A 10 -8.18 -39.03 41.62
C THR A 10 -7.06 -38.04 41.27
N LEU A 11 -5.85 -38.53 40.99
CA LEU A 11 -4.67 -37.68 40.71
C LEU A 11 -4.28 -37.59 39.22
N CYS A 12 -4.83 -38.44 38.35
CA CYS A 12 -4.48 -38.47 36.92
C CYS A 12 -5.37 -37.60 36.01
N VAL A 13 -6.37 -36.90 36.54
CA VAL A 13 -7.38 -36.17 35.72
C VAL A 13 -7.12 -34.64 35.64
N LEU A 14 -6.13 -34.11 36.38
CA LEU A 14 -5.84 -32.67 36.45
C LEU A 14 -4.63 -32.20 35.61
N LEU A 15 -4.06 -33.06 34.76
CA LEU A 15 -2.90 -32.74 33.93
C LEU A 15 -3.16 -32.80 32.41
N SER A 16 -4.42 -32.97 31.99
CA SER A 16 -4.85 -32.77 30.60
C SER A 16 -5.28 -31.32 30.35
N LEU A 17 -4.45 -30.36 30.73
CA LEU A 17 -4.52 -29.03 30.10
C LEU A 17 -4.13 -29.22 28.63
N PRO A 18 -4.91 -28.71 27.66
CA PRO A 18 -4.47 -28.75 26.27
C PRO A 18 -3.23 -27.87 26.18
N ILE A 19 -2.10 -28.49 25.83
CA ILE A 19 -0.92 -27.75 25.36
C ILE A 19 -1.28 -27.23 23.96
N VAL A 20 -2.11 -26.18 23.94
CA VAL A 20 -2.32 -25.37 22.75
C VAL A 20 -0.96 -24.75 22.46
N SER A 21 -0.37 -25.21 21.36
CA SER A 21 1.05 -25.10 21.06
C SER A 21 1.53 -23.65 21.08
N LEU A 22 2.37 -23.28 22.06
CA LEU A 22 3.08 -22.00 22.02
C LEU A 22 3.98 -21.90 20.77
N ALA A 23 4.43 -23.03 20.22
CA ALA A 23 5.22 -23.05 18.99
C ALA A 23 4.39 -22.61 17.77
N ASP A 24 3.09 -22.91 17.73
CA ASP A 24 2.21 -22.51 16.61
C ASP A 24 2.00 -20.98 16.64
N THR A 25 1.81 -20.39 17.82
CA THR A 25 1.69 -18.93 17.97
C THR A 25 3.01 -18.21 17.67
N ILE A 26 4.15 -18.76 18.10
CA ILE A 26 5.48 -18.18 17.81
C ILE A 26 5.79 -18.25 16.31
N SER A 27 5.43 -19.36 15.65
CA SER A 27 5.63 -19.52 14.20
C SER A 27 4.76 -18.57 13.37
N ASP A 28 3.52 -18.31 13.81
CA ASP A 28 2.60 -17.38 13.13
C ASP A 28 3.07 -15.92 13.23
N ASP A 29 3.57 -15.52 14.41
CA ASP A 29 4.19 -14.20 14.62
C ASP A 29 5.46 -14.04 13.77
N GLU A 30 6.35 -15.03 13.73
CA GLU A 30 7.57 -14.96 12.92
C GLU A 30 7.27 -14.87 11.42
N GLN A 31 6.32 -15.67 10.91
CA GLN A 31 5.89 -15.61 9.51
C GLN A 31 5.23 -14.26 9.19
N THR A 32 4.41 -13.73 10.10
CA THR A 32 3.80 -12.41 9.94
C THR A 32 4.85 -11.30 9.89
N LEU A 33 5.86 -11.32 10.78
CA LEU A 33 6.96 -10.37 10.79
C LEU A 33 7.80 -10.45 9.49
N ARG A 34 8.09 -11.65 9.00
CA ARG A 34 8.76 -11.87 7.70
C ARG A 34 7.95 -11.30 6.54
N ALA A 35 6.63 -11.52 6.52
CA ALA A 35 5.74 -10.96 5.49
C ALA A 35 5.71 -9.41 5.52
N ILE A 36 5.67 -8.81 6.72
CA ILE A 36 5.75 -7.35 6.90
C ILE A 36 7.09 -6.80 6.38
N ALA A 37 8.20 -7.48 6.67
CA ALA A 37 9.52 -7.08 6.19
C ALA A 37 9.61 -7.14 4.65
N ILE A 38 9.10 -8.21 4.02
CA ILE A 38 9.02 -8.33 2.56
C ILE A 38 8.16 -7.21 1.96
N ALA A 39 6.99 -6.94 2.52
CA ALA A 39 6.11 -5.86 2.05
C ALA A 39 6.78 -4.48 2.14
N ALA A 40 7.47 -4.18 3.26
CA ALA A 40 8.24 -2.95 3.41
C ALA A 40 9.42 -2.85 2.41
N THR A 41 10.12 -3.95 2.14
CA THR A 41 11.20 -3.99 1.13
C THR A 41 10.66 -3.75 -0.29
N VAL A 42 9.53 -4.36 -0.65
CA VAL A 42 8.86 -4.13 -1.94
C VAL A 42 8.38 -2.69 -2.06
N GLU A 43 7.87 -2.11 -0.97
CA GLU A 43 7.42 -0.72 -0.93
C GLU A 43 8.57 0.28 -1.13
N ASP A 44 9.69 0.11 -0.43
CA ASP A 44 10.89 0.94 -0.64
C ASP A 44 11.44 0.79 -2.07
N LEU A 45 11.49 -0.43 -2.61
CA LEU A 45 11.91 -0.66 -3.99
C LEU A 45 11.02 0.09 -4.99
N ILE A 46 9.70 0.09 -4.79
CA ILE A 46 8.75 0.84 -5.63
C ILE A 46 9.02 2.36 -5.55
N ARG A 47 9.26 2.91 -4.35
CA ARG A 47 9.62 4.32 -4.15
C ARG A 47 10.93 4.67 -4.85
N THR A 48 11.96 3.86 -4.62
CA THR A 48 13.30 4.04 -5.17
C THR A 48 13.30 3.98 -6.70
N VAL A 49 12.64 2.97 -7.30
CA VAL A 49 12.49 2.87 -8.77
C VAL A 49 11.75 4.09 -9.34
N ARG A 50 10.66 4.54 -8.72
CA ARG A 50 9.90 5.73 -9.17
C ARG A 50 10.74 7.00 -9.08
N LEU A 51 11.52 7.15 -8.02
CA LEU A 51 12.40 8.29 -7.80
C LEU A 51 13.54 8.32 -8.84
N GLN A 52 14.20 7.18 -9.08
CA GLN A 52 15.29 7.08 -10.05
C GLN A 52 14.78 7.26 -11.49
N TYR A 53 13.65 6.66 -11.85
CA TYR A 53 13.00 6.90 -13.15
C TYR A 53 12.72 8.40 -13.37
N THR A 54 12.21 9.10 -12.36
CA THR A 54 11.98 10.54 -12.44
C THR A 54 13.29 11.32 -12.60
N ARG A 55 14.30 11.02 -11.76
CA ARG A 55 15.59 11.73 -11.74
C ARG A 55 16.42 11.54 -13.01
N ILE A 56 16.43 10.33 -13.57
CA ILE A 56 17.32 9.95 -14.67
C ILE A 56 16.61 10.09 -16.02
N VAL A 57 15.38 9.55 -16.15
CA VAL A 57 14.66 9.51 -17.43
C VAL A 57 13.87 10.79 -17.65
N VAL A 58 12.97 11.13 -16.72
CA VAL A 58 12.03 12.25 -16.91
C VAL A 58 12.78 13.59 -16.94
N ASN A 59 13.63 13.86 -15.95
CA ASN A 59 14.38 15.13 -15.88
C ASN A 59 15.36 15.32 -17.06
N LYS A 60 15.89 14.25 -17.65
CA LYS A 60 16.72 14.34 -18.88
C LYS A 60 15.86 14.79 -20.05
N LEU A 61 14.75 14.10 -20.27
CA LEU A 61 13.84 14.40 -21.39
C LEU A 61 13.20 15.80 -21.28
N GLU A 62 12.90 16.27 -20.06
CA GLU A 62 12.44 17.65 -19.83
C GLU A 62 13.50 18.69 -20.24
N LYS A 63 14.79 18.46 -19.97
CA LYS A 63 15.88 19.32 -20.45
C LYS A 63 16.05 19.29 -21.97
N GLU A 64 15.65 18.19 -22.60
CA GLU A 64 15.67 18.00 -24.06
C GLU A 64 14.36 18.47 -24.74
N GLY A 65 13.52 19.24 -24.04
CA GLY A 65 12.28 19.83 -24.59
C GLY A 65 11.09 18.87 -24.66
N THR A 66 11.18 17.69 -24.04
CA THR A 66 10.14 16.66 -24.02
C THR A 66 9.72 16.34 -22.58
N GLY A 67 9.69 15.08 -22.15
CA GLY A 67 9.43 14.70 -20.74
C GLY A 67 8.36 13.62 -20.56
N SER A 68 7.75 13.59 -19.37
CA SER A 68 6.69 12.63 -19.06
C SER A 68 5.28 13.18 -19.34
N ALA A 69 4.36 12.33 -19.82
CA ALA A 69 2.99 12.74 -20.14
C ALA A 69 1.97 11.62 -19.88
N LEU A 70 0.72 11.99 -19.55
CA LEU A 70 -0.39 11.04 -19.39
C LEU A 70 -0.66 10.27 -20.70
N HIS A 71 -0.57 10.97 -21.83
CA HIS A 71 -0.56 10.43 -23.18
C HIS A 71 0.85 10.59 -23.75
N PHE A 72 1.64 9.52 -23.62
CA PHE A 72 3.07 9.48 -23.94
C PHE A 72 3.38 8.80 -25.29
N ASN A 73 2.35 8.36 -26.01
CA ASN A 73 2.41 7.74 -27.33
C ASN A 73 2.74 8.74 -28.47
N LYS A 74 3.53 9.78 -28.17
CA LYS A 74 4.05 10.80 -29.09
C LYS A 74 5.58 10.87 -28.95
N ARG A 75 6.28 11.15 -30.05
CA ARG A 75 7.76 11.12 -30.13
C ARG A 75 8.41 11.89 -28.98
N GLY A 76 9.38 11.26 -28.32
CA GLY A 76 10.17 11.85 -27.23
C GLY A 76 9.51 11.84 -25.85
N TYR A 77 8.23 11.49 -25.72
CA TYR A 77 7.57 11.42 -24.42
C TYR A 77 7.61 10.01 -23.82
N VAL A 78 7.63 9.96 -22.49
CA VAL A 78 7.63 8.73 -21.68
C VAL A 78 6.44 8.70 -20.71
N PRO A 79 6.01 7.53 -20.21
CA PRO A 79 4.93 7.48 -19.22
C PRO A 79 5.22 8.32 -17.98
N LEU A 80 4.17 8.83 -17.34
CA LEU A 80 4.27 9.41 -16.00
C LEU A 80 4.87 8.36 -15.03
N PRO A 81 5.62 8.76 -13.99
CA PRO A 81 6.21 7.81 -13.04
C PRO A 81 5.20 6.82 -12.42
N ALA A 82 3.96 7.26 -12.16
CA ALA A 82 2.89 6.38 -11.69
C ALA A 82 2.37 5.39 -12.75
N GLN A 83 2.38 5.76 -14.04
CA GLN A 83 2.03 4.85 -15.13
C GLN A 83 3.11 3.78 -15.34
N PHE A 84 4.38 4.15 -15.21
CA PHE A 84 5.52 3.23 -15.29
C PHE A 84 5.53 2.20 -14.14
N ILE A 85 5.35 2.65 -12.89
CA ILE A 85 5.22 1.73 -11.74
C ILE A 85 4.02 0.78 -11.92
N ARG A 86 2.89 1.29 -12.44
CA ARG A 86 1.72 0.45 -12.73
C ARG A 86 1.97 -0.58 -13.83
N SER A 87 2.77 -0.28 -14.87
CA SER A 87 3.08 -1.29 -15.89
C SER A 87 3.91 -2.45 -15.32
N ILE A 88 4.80 -2.19 -14.37
CA ILE A 88 5.54 -3.24 -13.64
C ILE A 88 4.57 -4.17 -12.88
N GLY A 89 3.62 -3.59 -12.14
CA GLY A 89 2.59 -4.37 -11.42
C GLY A 89 1.66 -5.15 -12.36
N ASN A 90 1.37 -4.62 -13.56
CA ASN A 90 0.58 -5.32 -14.57
C ASN A 90 1.31 -6.52 -15.17
N VAL A 91 2.63 -6.43 -15.44
CA VAL A 91 3.42 -7.53 -16.00
C VAL A 91 3.44 -8.75 -15.05
N LYS A 92 3.55 -8.53 -13.74
CA LYS A 92 3.46 -9.63 -12.75
C LYS A 92 2.09 -10.31 -12.78
N ARG A 93 1.00 -9.55 -12.82
CA ARG A 93 -0.37 -10.11 -12.89
C ARG A 93 -0.61 -10.89 -14.18
N GLY A 94 -0.16 -10.38 -15.32
CA GLY A 94 -0.30 -11.07 -16.62
C GLY A 94 0.47 -12.39 -16.71
N LYS A 95 1.63 -12.50 -16.05
CA LYS A 95 2.42 -13.75 -15.99
C LYS A 95 1.84 -14.82 -15.05
N SER A 96 0.93 -14.46 -14.15
CA SER A 96 0.29 -15.42 -13.23
C SER A 96 -0.76 -16.31 -13.90
N ASN A 97 -1.14 -16.03 -15.15
CA ASN A 97 -2.16 -16.78 -15.89
C ASN A 97 -1.60 -18.03 -16.60
N SER A 98 -0.40 -18.49 -16.26
CA SER A 98 0.20 -19.70 -16.82
C SER A 98 0.22 -20.85 -15.82
N ASN A 99 -0.87 -21.63 -15.82
CA ASN A 99 -0.97 -23.00 -15.28
C ASN A 99 -0.67 -23.22 -13.78
N SER A 100 -0.79 -22.21 -12.93
CA SER A 100 -0.72 -22.42 -11.47
C SER A 100 -1.91 -21.82 -10.74
N ASN A 101 -2.54 -22.62 -9.87
CA ASN A 101 -3.56 -22.16 -8.91
C ASN A 101 -2.95 -21.38 -7.73
N SER A 102 -1.63 -21.12 -7.74
CA SER A 102 -0.99 -20.21 -6.79
C SER A 102 -1.43 -18.76 -7.04
N LEU A 103 -1.84 -18.06 -6.00
CA LEU A 103 -1.90 -16.59 -6.01
C LEU A 103 -0.54 -16.03 -6.46
N PRO A 104 -0.47 -14.98 -7.31
CA PRO A 104 0.80 -14.37 -7.66
C PRO A 104 1.48 -13.82 -6.40
N GLU A 105 2.62 -14.41 -6.03
CA GLU A 105 3.17 -14.39 -4.66
C GLU A 105 3.24 -12.99 -4.03
N HIS A 106 3.53 -11.95 -4.82
CA HIS A 106 3.46 -10.56 -4.37
C HIS A 106 2.82 -9.66 -5.44
N GLN A 107 1.62 -9.19 -5.17
CA GLN A 107 0.95 -8.15 -5.95
C GLN A 107 1.23 -6.77 -5.34
N PHE A 108 1.09 -5.71 -6.14
CA PHE A 108 1.04 -4.35 -5.62
C PHE A 108 0.22 -3.45 -6.55
N SER A 109 -0.28 -2.35 -6.01
CA SER A 109 -1.04 -1.33 -6.75
C SER A 109 -0.81 0.07 -6.16
N LEU A 110 -0.95 1.09 -7.03
CA LEU A 110 -0.98 2.48 -6.58
C LEU A 110 -2.44 2.90 -6.38
N ARG A 111 -2.77 3.36 -5.17
CA ARG A 111 -4.14 3.66 -4.75
C ARG A 111 -4.25 5.08 -4.24
N SER A 112 -5.35 5.78 -4.53
CA SER A 112 -5.58 7.13 -4.00
C SER A 112 -7.06 7.48 -3.95
N HIS A 113 -7.48 8.21 -2.91
CA HIS A 113 -8.75 8.94 -2.94
C HIS A 113 -8.71 10.11 -3.93
N TRP A 114 -7.52 10.69 -4.13
CA TRP A 114 -7.25 11.76 -5.09
C TRP A 114 -6.69 11.23 -6.41
N ASN A 115 -7.18 10.07 -6.84
CA ASN A 115 -6.83 9.42 -8.09
C ASN A 115 -7.14 10.31 -9.31
N ILE A 116 -6.14 10.54 -10.17
CA ILE A 116 -6.34 11.18 -11.49
C ILE A 116 -6.84 10.14 -12.51
N ASN A 117 -6.36 8.89 -12.40
CA ASN A 117 -6.87 7.77 -13.17
C ASN A 117 -7.89 7.00 -12.33
N THR A 118 -9.16 6.96 -12.78
CA THR A 118 -10.29 6.41 -12.01
C THR A 118 -10.06 4.96 -11.54
N SER A 119 -9.43 4.11 -12.35
CA SER A 119 -9.09 2.72 -11.99
C SER A 119 -8.11 2.57 -10.80
N GLN A 120 -7.46 3.66 -10.39
CA GLN A 120 -6.52 3.70 -9.26
C GLN A 120 -7.18 4.29 -7.99
N GLY A 121 -8.52 4.37 -7.96
CA GLY A 121 -9.29 4.65 -6.75
C GLY A 121 -9.19 3.52 -5.71
N LEU A 122 -9.72 3.78 -4.51
CA LEU A 122 -9.78 2.81 -3.40
C LEU A 122 -10.88 1.77 -3.66
N GLN A 123 -10.51 0.51 -3.88
CA GLN A 123 -11.41 -0.54 -4.35
C GLN A 123 -12.25 -1.18 -3.22
N ASP A 124 -11.63 -1.51 -2.09
CA ASP A 124 -12.26 -2.29 -1.02
C ASP A 124 -12.20 -1.63 0.37
N ALA A 125 -12.69 -2.34 1.38
CA ALA A 125 -12.75 -1.85 2.75
C ALA A 125 -11.36 -1.69 3.38
N PHE A 126 -10.39 -2.55 3.04
CA PHE A 126 -9.01 -2.43 3.51
C PHE A 126 -8.36 -1.16 2.94
N GLU A 127 -8.45 -0.94 1.63
CA GLU A 127 -7.89 0.26 0.98
C GLU A 127 -8.56 1.55 1.49
N ARG A 128 -9.88 1.52 1.73
CA ARG A 128 -10.62 2.66 2.31
C ARG A 128 -10.22 2.95 3.76
N ASN A 129 -9.99 1.92 4.58
CA ASN A 129 -9.59 2.09 5.98
C ASN A 129 -8.12 2.48 6.10
N GLY A 130 -7.24 1.88 5.31
CA GLY A 130 -5.83 2.24 5.24
C GLY A 130 -5.62 3.68 4.75
N TRP A 131 -6.40 4.14 3.76
CA TRP A 131 -6.39 5.56 3.37
C TRP A 131 -6.77 6.50 4.52
N LYS A 132 -7.84 6.19 5.27
CA LYS A 132 -8.24 6.98 6.46
C LYS A 132 -7.14 6.98 7.52
N PHE A 133 -6.51 5.84 7.78
CA PHE A 133 -5.41 5.70 8.72
C PHE A 133 -4.19 6.54 8.33
N LEU A 134 -3.86 6.59 7.03
CA LEU A 134 -2.77 7.40 6.49
C LEU A 134 -3.10 8.90 6.60
N ILE A 135 -4.28 9.34 6.16
CA ILE A 135 -4.72 10.75 6.32
C ILE A 135 -4.68 11.18 7.80
N ALA A 136 -5.18 10.33 8.72
CA ALA A 136 -5.14 10.62 10.15
C ALA A 136 -3.72 10.67 10.77
N GLN A 137 -2.69 10.14 10.10
CA GLN A 137 -1.29 10.39 10.50
C GLN A 137 -0.80 11.76 10.02
N GLN A 138 -1.16 12.14 8.79
CA GLN A 138 -0.83 13.45 8.24
C GLN A 138 -1.44 14.58 9.08
N ASP A 139 -2.74 14.49 9.35
CA ASP A 139 -3.49 15.57 9.99
C ASP A 139 -2.99 15.81 11.41
N ARG A 140 -2.81 14.75 12.22
CA ARG A 140 -2.18 14.81 13.54
C ARG A 140 -0.73 15.33 13.53
N HIS A 141 0.03 15.11 12.45
CA HIS A 141 1.38 15.68 12.34
C HIS A 141 1.33 17.18 12.02
N MET A 142 0.37 17.62 11.19
CA MET A 142 0.20 19.05 10.86
C MET A 142 -0.20 19.88 12.09
N GLU A 143 -0.91 19.30 13.06
CA GLU A 143 -1.20 19.92 14.37
C GLU A 143 0.07 20.32 15.15
N THR A 144 1.23 19.71 14.84
CA THR A 144 2.51 20.04 15.51
C THR A 144 3.29 21.19 14.84
N GLU A 145 2.72 21.82 13.80
CA GLU A 145 3.33 22.83 12.91
C GLU A 145 4.61 22.38 12.17
N LYS A 146 5.09 21.15 12.41
CA LYS A 146 6.28 20.61 11.75
C LYS A 146 5.96 20.22 10.30
N SER A 147 6.92 20.47 9.42
CA SER A 147 6.84 20.02 8.01
C SER A 147 6.59 18.51 7.92
N LEU A 148 5.70 18.10 7.01
CA LEU A 148 5.40 16.70 6.68
C LEU A 148 6.64 15.92 6.17
N ARG A 149 7.73 16.61 5.79
CA ARG A 149 9.06 16.02 5.57
C ARG A 149 9.52 15.14 6.74
N TYR A 150 9.14 15.49 7.97
CA TYR A 150 9.56 14.81 9.20
C TYR A 150 8.54 13.78 9.70
N LEU A 151 7.44 13.55 8.97
CA LEU A 151 6.47 12.52 9.32
C LEU A 151 7.02 11.14 8.93
N THR A 152 7.35 10.33 9.95
CA THR A 152 7.66 8.91 9.77
C THR A 152 6.36 8.11 9.63
N TRP A 153 5.91 7.96 8.39
CA TRP A 153 4.74 7.18 8.03
C TRP A 153 4.78 5.75 8.57
N LYS A 154 3.68 5.33 9.19
CA LYS A 154 3.43 3.94 9.56
C LYS A 154 2.47 3.31 8.55
N PRO A 155 2.72 2.06 8.10
CA PRO A 155 1.82 1.34 7.23
C PRO A 155 0.53 0.95 7.95
N TYR A 156 -0.58 0.89 7.22
CA TYR A 156 -1.75 0.13 7.63
C TYR A 156 -1.53 -1.34 7.23
N ILE A 157 -1.63 -2.26 8.19
CA ILE A 157 -1.36 -3.68 7.99
C ILE A 157 -2.55 -4.49 8.50
N LYS A 158 -2.91 -5.55 7.79
CA LYS A 158 -3.90 -6.53 8.24
C LYS A 158 -3.54 -7.93 7.74
N VAL A 159 -3.62 -8.92 8.62
CA VAL A 159 -3.64 -10.34 8.23
C VAL A 159 -5.10 -10.74 7.99
N GLU A 160 -5.38 -11.34 6.84
CA GLU A 160 -6.72 -11.85 6.49
C GLU A 160 -6.64 -13.37 6.27
N ASN A 161 -7.50 -14.13 6.95
CA ASN A 161 -7.67 -15.56 6.69
C ASN A 161 -8.51 -15.71 5.41
N THR A 162 -8.00 -16.45 4.42
CA THR A 162 -8.70 -16.79 3.18
C THR A 162 -8.80 -18.31 3.04
N PRO A 163 -9.68 -18.84 2.17
CA PRO A 163 -9.74 -20.28 1.90
C PRO A 163 -8.41 -20.87 1.39
N SER A 164 -7.55 -20.06 0.78
CA SER A 164 -6.21 -20.43 0.31
C SER A 164 -5.08 -20.13 1.31
N GLY A 165 -5.40 -19.83 2.58
CA GLY A 165 -4.43 -19.53 3.64
C GLY A 165 -4.47 -18.08 4.14
N LYS A 166 -3.52 -17.73 5.01
CA LYS A 166 -3.35 -16.35 5.51
C LYS A 166 -2.71 -15.47 4.44
N ILE A 167 -3.26 -14.29 4.21
CA ILE A 167 -2.63 -13.24 3.42
C ILE A 167 -2.29 -12.04 4.32
N LEU A 168 -1.12 -11.44 4.12
CA LEU A 168 -0.80 -10.13 4.67
C LEU A 168 -1.16 -9.07 3.64
N ARG A 169 -1.91 -8.05 4.07
CA ARG A 169 -2.18 -6.84 3.30
C ARG A 169 -1.50 -5.65 3.95
N TYR A 170 -0.84 -4.84 3.14
CA TYR A 170 0.03 -3.74 3.59
C TYR A 170 -0.25 -2.48 2.75
N MET A 171 -0.31 -1.30 3.38
CA MET A 171 -0.58 -0.03 2.69
C MET A 171 0.22 1.11 3.31
N ASN A 172 1.13 1.73 2.55
CA ASN A 172 2.05 2.78 3.07
C ASN A 172 2.24 4.00 2.15
N ALA A 173 2.64 5.12 2.78
CA ALA A 173 2.35 6.50 2.43
C ALA A 173 1.36 6.67 1.26
N ASP A 174 1.55 7.32 0.12
CA ASP A 174 2.68 7.78 -0.70
C ASP A 174 2.57 9.29 -0.99
N ILE A 175 3.72 9.97 -1.06
CA ILE A 175 3.79 11.42 -0.90
C ILE A 175 4.24 12.18 -2.15
N ALA A 176 3.88 13.47 -2.20
CA ALA A 176 4.42 14.45 -3.14
C ALA A 176 5.91 14.72 -2.88
N SER A 177 6.78 13.79 -3.23
CA SER A 177 8.23 13.84 -2.99
C SER A 177 8.99 14.86 -3.86
N SER A 178 8.31 15.52 -4.81
CA SER A 178 8.88 16.58 -5.65
C SER A 178 7.85 17.65 -6.03
N ILE A 179 8.35 18.84 -6.39
CA ILE A 179 7.53 19.93 -6.93
C ILE A 179 6.82 19.53 -8.24
N SER A 180 7.38 18.61 -9.04
CA SER A 180 6.72 18.09 -10.24
C SER A 180 5.45 17.29 -9.88
N CYS A 181 5.50 16.47 -8.81
CA CYS A 181 4.31 15.79 -8.28
C CYS A 181 3.23 16.80 -7.88
N VAL A 182 3.59 17.82 -7.09
CA VAL A 182 2.67 18.88 -6.65
C VAL A 182 2.03 19.62 -7.84
N LYS A 183 2.86 20.13 -8.76
CA LYS A 183 2.40 20.87 -9.94
C LYS A 183 1.47 20.04 -10.82
N CYS A 184 1.81 18.77 -11.06
CA CYS A 184 0.97 17.88 -11.87
C CYS A 184 -0.38 17.60 -11.20
N HIS A 185 -0.39 17.19 -9.93
CA HIS A 185 -1.64 16.91 -9.22
C HIS A 185 -2.53 18.16 -9.09
N ASN A 186 -1.98 19.32 -8.70
CA ASN A 186 -2.73 20.57 -8.59
C ASN A 186 -3.27 21.08 -9.94
N LYS A 187 -2.59 20.78 -11.05
CA LYS A 187 -3.10 21.05 -12.40
C LYS A 187 -4.32 20.18 -12.73
N TYR A 188 -4.26 18.88 -12.40
CA TYR A 188 -5.35 17.95 -12.70
C TYR A 188 -6.59 18.15 -11.83
N GLU A 189 -6.44 18.45 -10.53
CA GLU A 189 -7.58 18.75 -9.62
C GLU A 189 -8.43 19.95 -10.09
N LYS A 190 -7.86 20.86 -10.88
CA LYS A 190 -8.54 22.04 -11.47
C LYS A 190 -9.22 21.74 -12.81
N THR A 191 -9.14 20.52 -13.34
CA THR A 191 -9.79 20.16 -14.61
C THR A 191 -11.26 19.82 -14.43
N LYS A 192 -12.11 20.21 -15.39
CA LYS A 192 -13.56 19.92 -15.36
C LYS A 192 -13.86 18.43 -15.15
N THR A 193 -13.09 17.55 -15.78
CA THR A 193 -13.22 16.09 -15.66
C THR A 193 -13.00 15.60 -14.23
N ILE A 194 -11.91 16.03 -13.58
CA ILE A 194 -11.62 15.64 -12.19
C ILE A 194 -12.63 16.28 -11.24
N MET A 195 -12.93 17.57 -11.37
CA MET A 195 -13.93 18.25 -10.52
C MET A 195 -15.32 17.59 -10.60
N SER A 196 -15.73 17.15 -11.79
CA SER A 196 -16.98 16.39 -12.00
C SER A 196 -16.92 15.03 -11.28
N TYR A 197 -15.83 14.28 -11.48
CA TYR A 197 -15.62 13.00 -10.81
C TYR A 197 -15.61 13.13 -9.27
N ARG A 198 -14.96 14.17 -8.72
CA ARG A 198 -14.97 14.46 -7.27
C ARG A 198 -16.40 14.68 -6.76
N ARG A 199 -17.21 15.51 -7.43
CA ARG A 199 -18.63 15.73 -7.04
C ARG A 199 -19.46 14.45 -7.06
N ILE A 200 -19.35 13.64 -8.11
CA ILE A 200 -20.09 12.36 -8.23
C ILE A 200 -19.75 11.41 -7.07
N ASN A 201 -18.52 11.45 -6.57
CA ASN A 201 -18.06 10.65 -5.43
C ASN A 201 -18.17 11.39 -4.08
N GLY A 202 -19.07 12.39 -3.97
CA GLY A 202 -19.35 13.12 -2.71
C GLY A 202 -18.24 14.07 -2.24
N THR A 203 -17.17 14.25 -3.00
CA THR A 203 -16.03 15.11 -2.65
C THR A 203 -16.29 16.53 -3.18
N THR A 204 -16.74 17.42 -2.30
CA THR A 204 -17.18 18.79 -2.67
C THR A 204 -16.06 19.82 -2.81
N ARG A 205 -14.85 19.52 -2.32
CA ARG A 205 -13.67 20.41 -2.37
C ARG A 205 -12.55 19.77 -3.18
N THR A 206 -11.89 20.55 -4.04
CA THR A 206 -10.63 20.15 -4.70
C THR A 206 -9.50 20.14 -3.68
N LYS A 207 -8.58 19.15 -3.76
CA LYS A 207 -7.35 19.19 -2.96
C LYS A 207 -6.33 20.11 -3.61
N GLU A 208 -5.76 21.01 -2.82
CA GLU A 208 -4.47 21.63 -3.15
C GLU A 208 -3.38 20.87 -2.40
N PHE A 209 -2.48 20.24 -3.14
CA PHE A 209 -1.33 19.53 -2.61
C PHE A 209 -0.18 20.49 -2.33
N LYS A 210 0.56 20.20 -1.26
CA LYS A 210 1.88 20.77 -0.96
C LYS A 210 2.95 19.69 -1.07
N LEU A 211 4.22 20.09 -0.97
CA LEU A 211 5.33 19.14 -0.96
C LEU A 211 5.23 18.26 0.30
N TYR A 212 5.45 16.95 0.14
CA TYR A 212 5.28 15.90 1.15
C TYR A 212 3.84 15.55 1.58
N ASP A 213 2.80 16.19 1.00
CA ASP A 213 1.41 15.73 1.17
C ASP A 213 1.22 14.29 0.67
N LEU A 214 0.30 13.55 1.29
CA LEU A 214 -0.22 12.27 0.81
C LEU A 214 -0.99 12.44 -0.52
N VAL A 215 -0.40 11.96 -1.62
CA VAL A 215 -1.00 12.01 -2.98
C VAL A 215 -1.60 10.68 -3.43
N GLY A 216 -1.12 9.59 -2.82
CA GLY A 216 -1.50 8.22 -3.16
C GLY A 216 -1.09 7.29 -2.04
N SER A 217 -0.91 6.02 -2.36
CA SER A 217 -0.48 4.97 -1.44
C SER A 217 0.00 3.77 -2.26
N ILE A 218 0.94 3.02 -1.69
CA ILE A 218 1.41 1.74 -2.23
C ILE A 218 0.68 0.68 -1.42
N ALA A 219 -0.24 -0.04 -2.06
CA ALA A 219 -0.96 -1.17 -1.48
C ALA A 219 -0.37 -2.48 -2.03
N ILE A 220 -0.05 -3.41 -1.13
CA ILE A 220 0.53 -4.73 -1.36
C ILE A 220 -0.45 -5.76 -0.78
#